data_AF-A0A2A6C259-F1
#
_entry.id   AF-A0A2A6C259-F1
#
_cell.length_a   1.000
_cell.length_b   1.000
_cell.length_c   1.000
_cell.angle_alpha   90.00
_cell.angle_beta   90.00
_cell.angle_gamma   90.00
#
_symmetry.space_group_name_H-M   'P 1'
#
loop_
_entity.id
_entity.type
_entity.pdbx_description
1 polymer ?
#
loop_
_entity_poly.entity_id
_entity_poly.type
_entity_poly.pdbx_seq_one_letter_code
_entity_poly.pdbx_strand_id
1 'polypeptide(L)' 'MDWDEINENGKCAMRTFICMGRNANIELNGGDGVIDDQGTEIVIFTVTCNEDGTAWEGAGTEVTQIECSAAE' A
#
# COMPACT_ATOMS: atom_id res chain seq x y z
N MET A 1 -5.68 -0.22 8.95
CA MET A 1 -5.90 -0.05 7.50
C MET A 1 -7.34 0.35 7.32
N ASP A 2 -7.57 1.54 6.77
CA ASP A 2 -8.89 2.19 6.84
C ASP A 2 -9.69 2.02 5.56
N TRP A 3 -9.02 1.88 4.42
CA TRP A 3 -9.66 1.60 3.15
C TRP A 3 -8.76 0.77 2.23
N ASP A 4 -9.38 -0.18 1.52
CA ASP A 4 -8.76 -1.06 0.55
C ASP A 4 -9.68 -1.21 -0.67
N GLU A 5 -9.21 -0.81 -1.85
CA GLU A 5 -9.97 -0.87 -3.11
C GLU A 5 -9.20 -1.61 -4.19
N ILE A 6 -9.84 -2.54 -4.89
CA ILE A 6 -9.29 -3.26 -6.05
C ILE A 6 -9.99 -2.80 -7.33
N ASN A 7 -9.23 -2.37 -8.34
CA ASN A 7 -9.72 -1.96 -9.65
C ASN A 7 -9.12 -2.86 -10.74
N GLU A 8 -9.96 -3.67 -11.40
CA GLU A 8 -9.58 -4.65 -12.42
C GLU A 8 -9.67 -4.04 -13.84
N ASN A 9 -8.79 -3.10 -14.18
CA ASN A 9 -8.81 -2.43 -15.48
C ASN A 9 -7.89 -3.15 -16.51
N GLY A 10 -8.28 -4.36 -16.94
CA GLY A 10 -7.57 -5.14 -17.97
C GLY A 10 -6.81 -6.36 -17.42
N LYS A 11 -5.60 -6.63 -17.93
CA LYS A 11 -4.79 -7.79 -17.52
C LYS A 11 -4.23 -7.70 -16.11
N CYS A 12 -4.20 -6.51 -15.50
CA CYS A 12 -3.76 -6.35 -14.14
C CYS A 12 -4.67 -5.48 -13.28
N ALA A 13 -4.95 -5.98 -12.08
CA ALA A 13 -5.64 -5.26 -11.04
C ALA A 13 -4.71 -4.22 -10.40
N MET A 14 -5.27 -3.09 -10.02
CA MET A 14 -4.65 -2.12 -9.13
C MET A 14 -5.31 -2.23 -7.76
N ARG A 15 -4.56 -2.08 -6.68
CA ARG A 15 -5.09 -2.07 -5.32
C ARG A 15 -4.60 -0.83 -4.58
N THR A 16 -5.52 -0.03 -4.06
CA THR A 16 -5.21 1.21 -3.35
C THR A 16 -5.52 1.06 -1.88
N PHE A 17 -4.53 1.40 -1.07
CA PHE A 17 -4.54 1.33 0.37
C PHE A 17 -4.49 2.73 0.96
N ILE A 18 -5.35 2.98 1.95
CA ILE A 18 -5.37 4.25 2.67
C ILE A 18 -5.18 3.97 4.16
N CYS A 19 -4.18 4.64 4.74
CA CYS A 19 -3.86 4.62 6.16
C CYS A 19 -3.99 6.05 6.68
N MET A 20 -4.92 6.30 7.59
CA MET A 20 -5.13 7.62 8.17
C MET A 20 -4.74 7.62 9.65
N GLY A 21 -4.39 8.80 10.15
CA GLY A 21 -4.09 9.03 11.56
C GLY A 21 -2.77 9.76 11.74
N ARG A 22 -2.50 10.13 12.99
CA ARG A 22 -1.31 10.90 13.33
C ARG A 22 -0.06 10.05 13.11
N ASN A 23 0.94 10.56 12.40
CA ASN A 23 2.15 9.80 12.05
C ASN A 23 1.82 8.47 11.33
N ALA A 24 0.78 8.49 10.49
CA ALA A 24 0.40 7.33 9.69
C ALA A 24 1.57 6.88 8.79
N ASN A 25 1.78 5.57 8.74
CA ASN A 25 2.75 4.95 7.86
C ASN A 25 2.25 3.59 7.39
N ILE A 26 2.71 3.20 6.21
CA ILE A 26 2.48 1.90 5.61
C ILE A 26 3.81 1.13 5.59
N GLU A 27 3.86 0.00 6.28
CA GLU A 27 4.99 -0.92 6.26
C GLU A 27 4.80 -1.99 5.19
N LEU A 28 5.84 -2.20 4.38
CA LEU A 28 5.87 -3.19 3.30
C LEU A 28 6.73 -4.38 3.73
N ASN A 29 6.26 -5.60 3.46
CA ASN A 29 7.03 -6.84 3.63
C ASN A 29 7.65 -7.00 5.04
N GLY A 30 6.92 -6.61 6.09
CA GLY A 30 7.39 -6.71 7.48
C GLY A 30 8.44 -5.65 7.86
N GLY A 31 8.41 -4.48 7.20
CA GLY A 31 9.27 -3.32 7.49
C GLY A 31 10.47 -3.14 6.55
N ASP A 32 10.54 -3.91 5.46
CA ASP A 32 11.57 -3.75 4.42
C ASP A 32 11.43 -2.43 3.65
N GLY A 33 10.19 -1.89 3.60
CA GLY A 33 9.89 -0.55 3.12
C GLY A 33 8.88 0.16 4.01
N VAL A 34 8.95 1.49 4.08
CA VAL A 34 8.01 2.33 4.83
C VAL A 34 7.59 3.52 3.96
N ILE A 35 6.30 3.81 3.93
CA ILE A 35 5.72 4.99 3.29
C ILE A 35 5.01 5.81 4.38
N ASP A 36 5.51 7.01 4.67
CA ASP A 36 4.94 7.88 5.72
C ASP A 36 3.99 8.94 5.15
N ASP A 37 3.23 9.56 6.05
CA ASP A 37 2.19 10.55 5.73
C ASP A 37 2.75 11.91 5.30
N GLN A 38 4.07 12.13 5.40
CA GLN A 38 4.73 13.40 5.15
C GLN A 38 4.07 14.59 5.88
N GLY A 39 3.47 14.33 7.04
CA GLY A 39 2.74 15.32 7.86
C GLY A 39 1.33 15.64 7.39
N THR A 40 0.73 14.82 6.52
CA THR A 40 -0.66 14.98 6.06
C THR A 40 -1.67 14.14 6.84
N GLU A 41 -1.21 13.29 7.76
CA GLU A 41 -2.02 12.33 8.52
C GLU A 41 -2.74 11.29 7.64
N ILE A 42 -2.37 11.21 6.36
CA ILE A 42 -2.95 10.29 5.37
C ILE A 42 -1.82 9.73 4.50
N VAL A 43 -1.71 8.42 4.45
CA VAL A 43 -0.87 7.70 3.49
C VAL A 43 -1.77 7.01 2.48
N ILE A 44 -1.54 7.27 1.20
CA ILE A 44 -2.19 6.57 0.09
C ILE A 44 -1.11 5.79 -0.67
N PHE A 45 -1.29 4.48 -0.77
CA PHE A 45 -0.37 3.62 -1.50
C PHE A 45 -1.12 2.74 -2.48
N THR A 46 -0.71 2.77 -3.75
CA THR A 46 -1.29 1.93 -4.79
C THR A 46 -0.26 0.92 -5.26
N VAL A 47 -0.67 -0.34 -5.28
CA VAL A 47 0.07 -1.44 -5.90
C VAL A 47 -0.64 -1.90 -7.16
N THR A 48 0.10 -2.48 -8.09
CA THR A 48 -0.44 -3.09 -9.33
C THR A 48 -0.02 -4.54 -9.36
N CYS A 49 -0.83 -5.48 -9.85
CA CYS A 49 -0.30 -6.84 -9.99
C CYS A 49 0.86 -6.91 -10.99
N ASN A 50 1.74 -7.89 -10.81
CA ASN A 50 2.75 -8.24 -11.80
C ASN A 50 2.10 -8.92 -13.02
N GLU A 51 2.83 -9.00 -14.15
CA GLU A 51 2.32 -9.60 -15.39
C GLU A 51 1.85 -11.05 -15.23
N ASP A 52 2.41 -11.79 -14.26
CA ASP A 52 2.02 -13.15 -13.92
C ASP A 52 0.76 -13.24 -13.03
N GLY A 53 0.28 -12.12 -12.49
CA GLY A 53 -0.88 -12.06 -11.58
C GLY A 53 -0.67 -12.79 -10.25
N THR A 54 0.58 -13.04 -9.87
CA THR A 54 0.98 -13.82 -8.69
C THR A 54 1.45 -12.96 -7.53
N ALA A 55 1.84 -11.72 -7.81
CA ALA A 55 2.33 -10.78 -6.82
C ALA A 55 1.87 -9.35 -7.11
N TRP A 56 1.99 -8.48 -6.13
CA TRP A 56 1.76 -7.04 -6.27
C TRP A 56 3.09 -6.33 -6.41
N GLU A 57 3.14 -5.28 -7.21
CA GLU A 57 4.29 -4.41 -7.42
C GLU A 57 3.93 -3.00 -6.99
N GLY A 58 4.81 -2.37 -6.23
CA GLY A 58 4.64 -1.01 -5.73
C GLY A 58 5.94 -0.51 -5.12
N ALA A 59 6.17 0.80 -5.15
CA ALA A 59 7.42 1.42 -4.66
C ALA A 59 8.72 0.82 -5.26
N GLY A 60 8.64 0.21 -6.46
CA GLY A 60 9.78 -0.40 -7.14
C GLY A 60 10.17 -1.80 -6.63
N THR A 61 9.34 -2.43 -5.79
CA THR A 61 9.56 -3.78 -5.27
C THR A 61 8.29 -4.63 -5.38
N GLU A 62 8.47 -5.95 -5.29
CA GLU A 62 7.36 -6.87 -5.02
C GLU A 62 6.83 -6.64 -3.59
N VAL A 63 5.51 -6.60 -3.46
CA VAL A 63 4.77 -6.36 -2.22
C VAL A 63 3.92 -7.58 -1.92
N THR A 64 4.30 -8.29 -0.86
CA THR A 64 3.62 -9.52 -0.41
C THR A 64 2.86 -9.31 0.90
N GLN A 65 3.22 -8.28 1.66
CA GLN A 65 2.56 -7.89 2.90
C GLN A 65 2.51 -6.37 3.00
N ILE A 66 1.41 -5.86 3.53
CA ILE A 66 1.19 -4.44 3.82
C ILE A 66 0.58 -4.34 5.22
N GLU A 67 1.13 -3.45 6.05
CA GLU A 67 0.61 -3.10 7.36
C GLU A 67 0.46 -1.59 7.45
N CYS A 68 -0.57 -1.12 8.17
CA CYS A 68 -0.81 0.30 8.41
C CYS A 68 -0.71 0.57 9.90
N SER A 69 0.15 1.51 10.27
CA SER A 69 0.36 1.95 11.65
C SER A 69 0.14 3.46 11.74
N ALA A 70 -0.66 3.89 12.70
CA ALA A 70 -0.88 5.30 13.02
C ALA A 70 -1.03 5.46 14.54
N ALA A 71 -0.65 6.62 15.06
CA ALA A 71 -0.94 7.00 16.43
C ALA A 71 -2.40 7.48 16.56
N GLU A 72 -3.00 7.16 17.71
CA GLU A 72 -4.37 7.54 18.10
C GLU A 72 -4.54 9.06 18.32
#